data_AF-A0A517VR41-F1
#
_entry.id   AF-A0A517VR41-F1
#
_cell.length_a   1.000
_cell.length_b   1.000
_cell.length_c   1.000
_cell.angle_alpha   90.00
_cell.angle_beta   90.00
_cell.angle_gamma   90.00
#
_symmetry.space_group_name_H-M   'P 1'
#
loop_
_entity.id
_entity.type
_entity.pdbx_description
1 polymer ?
#
loop_
_entity_poly.entity_id
_entity_poly.type
_entity_poly.pdbx_seq_one_letter_code
_entity_poly.pdbx_strand_id
1 'polypeptide(L)'
;MTLTNLQHHKFRTPSVFLLGVIFIGLLITIPGCEKPAPPPAQNLNSEDNAQNSDSESDDPDCNSYIDNAMSMLEPDRLGISATLESAIELLNQWTSKCGNFDSKPPVITDSQKPFLKKYLSEAQLAKMDLTRFTKLDGKFIRNSQLFKGMINAAIEGKTNDKDRATSAFYYCINNIALITDEKNVVPLSPYEICILGAGSAEQRAWVYINLMRQLRIDAVLFRPAKPAPFKLLVGVLIDEEIYLFDPVLGLPIPATEQPANSILIQNPATLASVYKSPEILKNIYGEDAENRFSAEELKNAQVLIMGQSCEWSARMRRLEDSLSRKQTFVLFRNLDEFEGDPGFIAHIQTIGKGILKEADIKVSEYPDEQMRKSAAATGEIAKRIKAMKLPFRAPVPYDAKARVQNADGLFKVQWGPPSKKLLKTRTTQLMGDQQAAISSYVTTRLEAGFPVDLVVPQETRLMHLMAAQQAAYFLALGQYLQGEDSSASKSFNDYLRLYSRVEPDRTLAAMYLMAISDAKAGKLSSAIYSVSENKPPAAIKPAFQYFKERWKDIREKAPKK
;
A
#
# COMPACT_ATOMS: atom_id res chain seq x y z
N MET A 1 -51.08 -0.85 -33.99
CA MET A 1 -52.38 -1.56 -33.88
C MET A 1 -52.20 -2.76 -32.98
N THR A 2 -52.99 -2.76 -31.91
CA THR A 2 -53.47 -3.87 -31.05
C THR A 2 -52.50 -4.89 -30.43
N LEU A 3 -52.41 -4.72 -29.11
CA LEU A 3 -52.05 -5.65 -28.04
C LEU A 3 -52.83 -6.98 -28.07
N THR A 4 -52.18 -8.05 -27.62
CA THR A 4 -52.85 -9.19 -26.97
C THR A 4 -51.97 -9.88 -25.93
N ASN A 5 -52.45 -9.83 -24.68
CA ASN A 5 -52.49 -10.84 -23.63
C ASN A 5 -51.32 -11.83 -23.44
N LEU A 6 -50.67 -11.74 -22.27
CA LEU A 6 -50.08 -12.90 -21.61
C LEU A 6 -50.39 -12.86 -20.11
N GLN A 7 -51.08 -13.91 -19.67
CA GLN A 7 -51.66 -14.11 -18.34
C GLN A 7 -50.62 -14.49 -17.29
N HIS A 8 -50.88 -14.06 -16.06
CA HIS A 8 -50.14 -14.39 -14.84
C HIS A 8 -50.27 -15.86 -14.43
N HIS A 9 -49.14 -16.56 -14.31
CA HIS A 9 -49.04 -17.81 -13.54
C HIS A 9 -48.59 -17.53 -12.10
N LYS A 10 -49.50 -17.79 -11.15
CA LYS A 10 -49.24 -17.86 -9.71
C LYS A 10 -48.47 -19.14 -9.38
N PHE A 11 -47.30 -19.03 -8.76
CA PHE A 11 -46.63 -20.17 -8.13
C PHE A 11 -47.13 -20.36 -6.69
N ARG A 12 -47.70 -21.55 -6.46
CA ARG A 12 -48.06 -22.09 -5.14
C ARG A 12 -46.79 -22.52 -4.39
N THR A 13 -46.66 -22.10 -3.14
CA THR A 13 -45.78 -22.69 -2.13
C THR A 13 -46.48 -23.88 -1.46
N PRO A 14 -45.76 -24.95 -1.07
CA PRO A 14 -46.26 -25.90 -0.09
C PRO A 14 -45.65 -25.64 1.28
N SER A 15 -46.52 -25.46 2.27
CA SER A 15 -46.23 -25.53 3.70
C SER A 15 -46.21 -26.98 4.15
N VAL A 16 -45.17 -27.43 4.87
CA VAL A 16 -45.19 -28.68 5.65
C VAL A 16 -44.44 -28.48 6.96
N PHE A 17 -45.25 -28.53 8.02
CA PHE A 17 -45.07 -29.05 9.37
C PHE A 17 -44.14 -28.41 10.42
N LEU A 18 -44.85 -28.04 11.49
CA LEU A 18 -44.46 -27.61 12.81
C LEU A 18 -44.23 -28.84 13.72
N LEU A 19 -43.09 -28.87 14.42
CA LEU A 19 -42.78 -29.61 15.65
C LEU A 19 -41.51 -28.93 16.17
N GLY A 20 -41.39 -28.35 17.36
CA GLY A 20 -42.10 -28.54 18.61
C GLY A 20 -41.07 -28.86 19.70
N VAL A 21 -40.70 -27.84 20.50
CA VAL A 21 -40.03 -27.91 21.82
C VAL A 21 -38.52 -28.29 21.75
N ILE A 22 -37.55 -27.52 22.26
CA ILE A 22 -37.23 -27.27 23.69
C ILE A 22 -36.40 -25.98 23.80
N PHE A 23 -36.89 -25.02 24.61
CA PHE A 23 -36.12 -23.87 25.10
C PHE A 23 -35.43 -24.29 26.41
N ILE A 24 -34.09 -24.38 26.41
CA ILE A 24 -33.30 -24.40 27.65
C ILE A 24 -32.80 -22.96 27.86
N GLY A 25 -33.43 -22.27 28.81
CA GLY A 25 -32.96 -21.00 29.33
C GLY A 25 -31.72 -21.22 30.19
N LEU A 26 -30.59 -20.67 29.76
CA LEU A 26 -29.41 -20.50 30.59
C LEU A 26 -29.44 -19.08 31.15
N LEU A 27 -29.83 -18.99 32.42
CA LEU A 27 -29.68 -17.84 33.30
C LEU A 27 -28.19 -17.52 33.49
N ILE A 28 -27.73 -16.39 32.96
CA ILE A 28 -26.45 -15.80 33.35
C ILE A 28 -26.76 -14.68 34.34
N THR A 29 -26.51 -14.94 35.61
CA THR A 29 -26.50 -13.95 36.69
C THR A 29 -25.27 -13.07 36.56
N ILE A 30 -25.46 -11.76 36.40
CA ILE A 30 -24.40 -10.75 36.46
C ILE A 30 -24.31 -10.28 37.94
N PRO A 31 -23.20 -10.50 38.65
CA PRO A 31 -22.96 -9.81 39.90
C PRO A 31 -22.53 -8.37 39.60
N GLY A 32 -23.33 -7.41 40.07
CA GLY A 32 -22.96 -6.01 40.15
C GLY A 32 -21.86 -5.82 41.20
N CYS A 33 -20.88 -4.98 40.87
CA CYS A 33 -19.94 -4.43 41.85
C CYS A 33 -19.89 -2.91 41.71
N GLU A 34 -19.92 -2.30 42.88
CA GLU A 34 -20.22 -0.92 43.19
C GLU A 34 -19.11 0.05 42.79
N LYS A 35 -19.51 1.30 42.55
CA LYS A 35 -18.59 2.43 42.37
C LYS A 35 -17.89 2.74 43.70
N PRO A 36 -16.55 2.83 43.77
CA PRO A 36 -15.87 3.34 44.94
C PRO A 36 -16.01 4.86 45.04
N ALA A 37 -16.37 5.33 46.23
CA ALA A 37 -16.38 6.74 46.60
C ALA A 37 -14.96 7.32 46.66
N PRO A 38 -14.79 8.64 46.40
CA PRO A 38 -13.48 9.28 46.45
C PRO A 38 -12.97 9.43 47.89
N PRO A 39 -11.66 9.21 48.14
CA PRO A 39 -11.06 9.44 49.45
C PRO A 39 -10.88 10.95 49.73
N PRO A 40 -10.84 11.34 51.02
CA PRO A 40 -10.81 12.74 51.44
C PRO A 40 -9.45 13.39 51.25
N ALA A 41 -9.46 14.70 51.00
CA ALA A 41 -8.28 15.56 50.95
C ALA A 41 -7.59 15.62 52.33
N GLN A 42 -6.29 15.35 52.36
CA GLN A 42 -5.40 15.70 53.47
C GLN A 42 -4.21 16.49 52.93
N ASN A 43 -4.17 17.77 53.28
CA ASN A 43 -2.97 18.60 53.30
C ASN A 43 -2.13 18.18 54.51
N LEU A 44 -0.88 17.77 54.32
CA LEU A 44 0.18 17.94 55.31
C LEU A 44 1.53 18.12 54.60
N ASN A 45 2.12 19.29 54.83
CA ASN A 45 3.52 19.61 54.52
C ASN A 45 4.45 18.69 55.32
N SER A 46 5.52 18.20 54.69
CA SER A 46 6.78 17.87 55.36
C SER A 46 7.90 17.91 54.31
N GLU A 47 8.78 18.91 54.43
CA GLU A 47 10.11 18.91 53.84
C GLU A 47 10.95 17.86 54.58
N ASP A 48 11.62 16.95 53.86
CA ASP A 48 13.06 16.74 54.05
C ASP A 48 13.70 15.84 52.98
N ASN A 49 14.96 16.16 52.72
CA ASN A 49 15.82 15.73 51.62
C ASN A 49 16.13 14.23 51.53
N ALA A 50 16.14 13.68 50.32
CA ALA A 50 17.10 12.64 49.92
C ALA A 50 17.25 12.59 48.39
N GLN A 51 18.50 12.74 47.95
CA GLN A 51 18.99 12.64 46.58
C GLN A 51 18.50 11.38 45.87
N ASN A 52 18.04 11.52 44.62
CA ASN A 52 18.13 10.45 43.63
C ASN A 52 17.98 10.97 42.19
N SER A 53 18.96 10.54 41.38
CA SER A 53 18.92 10.26 39.93
C SER A 53 18.25 11.29 39.01
N ASP A 54 19.05 11.81 38.07
CA ASP A 54 18.61 12.35 36.79
C ASP A 54 17.78 11.29 36.02
N SER A 55 16.50 11.18 36.36
CA SER A 55 15.49 10.74 35.42
C SER A 55 15.07 11.98 34.66
N GLU A 56 15.38 12.06 33.36
CA GLU A 56 14.75 13.00 32.44
C GLU A 56 13.24 12.95 32.69
N SER A 57 12.72 13.98 33.34
CA SER A 57 11.29 14.16 33.49
C SER A 57 10.76 14.45 32.09
N ASP A 58 10.15 13.46 31.45
CA ASP A 58 9.37 13.63 30.23
C ASP A 58 8.41 14.81 30.47
N ASP A 59 8.70 15.97 29.88
CA ASP A 59 7.81 17.12 29.93
C ASP A 59 6.50 16.71 29.23
N PRO A 60 5.37 16.62 29.95
CA PRO A 60 4.11 16.15 29.37
C PRO A 60 3.64 17.02 28.19
N ASP A 61 4.08 18.28 28.12
CA ASP A 61 3.77 19.17 27.00
C ASP A 61 4.54 18.76 25.72
N CYS A 62 5.76 18.24 25.86
CA CYS A 62 6.59 17.83 24.72
C CYS A 62 6.04 16.60 23.99
N ASN A 63 5.61 15.59 24.73
CA ASN A 63 4.99 14.38 24.17
C ASN A 63 3.63 14.70 23.52
N SER A 64 2.89 15.66 24.08
CA SER A 64 1.63 16.14 23.51
C SER A 64 1.80 16.74 22.11
N TYR A 65 2.86 17.52 21.85
CA TYR A 65 3.10 18.07 20.50
C TYR A 65 3.33 16.98 19.45
N ILE A 66 4.19 15.99 19.75
CA ILE A 66 4.46 14.87 18.83
C ILE A 66 3.19 14.05 18.62
N ASP A 67 2.53 13.62 19.69
CA ASP A 67 1.35 12.74 19.59
C ASP A 67 0.22 13.41 18.80
N ASN A 68 -0.04 14.70 19.04
CA ASN A 68 -1.01 15.46 18.26
C ASN A 68 -0.60 15.58 16.80
N ALA A 69 0.67 15.90 16.52
CA ALA A 69 1.17 15.98 15.14
C ALA A 69 1.08 14.63 14.42
N MET A 70 1.50 13.53 15.05
CA MET A 70 1.44 12.18 14.50
C MET A 70 0.01 11.77 14.21
N SER A 71 -0.92 12.07 15.12
CA SER A 71 -2.32 11.76 14.90
C SER A 71 -2.95 12.62 13.80
N MET A 72 -2.58 13.90 13.67
CA MET A 72 -3.00 14.73 12.53
C MET A 72 -2.45 14.23 11.18
N LEU A 73 -1.28 13.58 11.22
CA LEU A 73 -0.62 12.99 10.04
C LEU A 73 -1.06 11.55 9.74
N GLU A 74 -2.01 10.99 10.50
CA GLU A 74 -2.57 9.68 10.22
C GLU A 74 -3.19 9.62 8.80
N PRO A 75 -3.02 8.50 8.07
CA PRO A 75 -3.53 8.37 6.70
C PRO A 75 -5.03 8.63 6.53
N ASP A 76 -5.85 8.32 7.53
CA ASP A 76 -7.30 8.47 7.54
C ASP A 76 -7.78 9.82 8.12
N ARG A 77 -6.85 10.66 8.62
CA ARG A 77 -7.12 12.01 9.13
C ARG A 77 -6.58 13.10 8.21
N LEU A 78 -5.36 12.95 7.69
CA LEU A 78 -4.69 14.01 6.92
C LEU A 78 -5.42 14.32 5.60
N GLY A 79 -5.87 15.57 5.46
CA GLY A 79 -6.66 16.01 4.30
C GLY A 79 -8.12 15.55 4.35
N ILE A 80 -8.57 15.01 5.48
CA ILE A 80 -9.97 14.64 5.74
C ILE A 80 -10.51 15.44 6.93
N SER A 81 -9.91 15.27 8.12
CA SER A 81 -10.27 15.97 9.35
C SER A 81 -9.13 16.80 9.94
N ALA A 82 -7.90 16.65 9.41
CA ALA A 82 -6.72 17.43 9.78
C ALA A 82 -6.05 18.06 8.56
N THR A 83 -5.30 19.15 8.78
CA THR A 83 -4.51 19.85 7.76
C THR A 83 -3.03 19.56 7.93
N LEU A 84 -2.29 19.61 6.82
CA LEU A 84 -0.84 19.38 6.84
C LEU A 84 -0.12 20.54 7.54
N GLU A 85 -0.55 21.76 7.29
CA GLU A 85 0.03 22.98 7.84
C GLU A 85 0.07 22.95 9.36
N SER A 86 -1.06 22.65 10.01
CA SER A 86 -1.15 22.62 11.47
C SER A 86 -0.31 21.50 12.09
N ALA A 87 -0.20 20.33 11.43
CA ALA A 87 0.69 19.27 11.89
C ALA A 87 2.18 19.69 11.82
N ILE A 88 2.58 20.38 10.74
CA ILE A 88 3.94 20.90 10.59
C ILE A 88 4.25 22.01 11.59
N GLU A 89 3.27 22.87 11.90
CA GLU A 89 3.40 23.88 12.94
C GLU A 89 3.67 23.24 14.31
N LEU A 90 2.92 22.19 14.69
CA LEU A 90 3.15 21.46 15.93
C LEU A 90 4.53 20.81 15.98
N LEU A 91 4.98 20.18 14.88
CA LEU A 91 6.33 19.62 14.79
C LEU A 91 7.41 20.69 14.99
N ASN A 92 7.27 21.85 14.35
CA ASN A 92 8.27 22.92 14.48
C ASN A 92 8.20 23.63 15.85
N GLN A 93 7.04 23.64 16.52
CA GLN A 93 6.94 24.07 17.92
C GLN A 93 7.68 23.10 18.83
N TRP A 94 7.49 21.79 18.63
CA TRP A 94 8.23 20.77 19.35
C TRP A 94 9.75 20.92 19.14
N THR A 95 10.23 21.17 17.91
CA THR A 95 11.68 21.33 17.68
C THR A 95 12.31 22.47 18.44
N SER A 96 11.59 23.60 18.58
CA SER A 96 12.10 24.80 19.27
C SER A 96 12.05 24.63 20.78
N LYS A 97 10.97 24.05 21.32
CA LYS A 97 10.78 23.92 22.77
C LYS A 97 11.46 22.70 23.38
N CYS A 98 11.41 21.56 22.69
CA CYS A 98 11.70 20.25 23.25
C CYS A 98 12.85 19.56 22.51
N GLY A 99 12.83 19.55 21.17
CA GLY A 99 13.84 18.91 20.35
C GLY A 99 15.22 19.60 20.42
N ASN A 100 15.26 20.81 20.97
CA ASN A 100 16.46 21.62 21.19
C ASN A 100 17.26 21.85 19.89
N PHE A 101 16.55 22.08 18.78
CA PHE A 101 17.19 22.25 17.46
C PHE A 101 17.95 23.59 17.37
N ASP A 102 17.60 24.58 18.19
CA ASP A 102 18.25 25.88 18.21
C ASP A 102 19.67 25.81 18.81
N SER A 103 19.87 25.06 19.91
CA SER A 103 21.20 24.92 20.53
C SER A 103 22.02 23.75 20.00
N LYS A 104 21.36 22.69 19.49
CA LYS A 104 22.01 21.54 18.86
C LYS A 104 21.35 21.27 17.50
N PRO A 105 21.70 21.98 16.41
CA PRO A 105 21.07 21.76 15.11
C PRO A 105 21.27 20.33 14.57
N PRO A 106 20.22 19.66 14.05
CA PRO A 106 20.34 18.35 13.43
C PRO A 106 20.82 18.49 11.97
N VAL A 107 22.08 18.87 11.79
CA VAL A 107 22.72 19.06 10.48
C VAL A 107 23.71 17.95 10.19
N ILE A 108 24.06 17.75 8.92
CA ILE A 108 25.14 16.85 8.53
C ILE A 108 26.46 17.42 9.08
N THR A 109 27.23 16.59 9.77
CA THR A 109 28.54 16.99 10.31
C THR A 109 29.57 17.13 9.18
N ASP A 110 30.60 17.94 9.40
CA ASP A 110 31.65 18.15 8.40
C ASP A 110 32.45 16.88 8.08
N SER A 111 32.52 15.92 9.01
CA SER A 111 33.13 14.60 8.78
C SER A 111 32.28 13.70 7.86
N GLN A 112 30.96 13.84 7.87
CA GLN A 112 30.06 13.03 7.04
C GLN A 112 29.95 13.56 5.59
N LYS A 113 30.04 14.89 5.40
CA LYS A 113 29.84 15.53 4.09
C LYS A 113 30.71 14.93 2.96
N PRO A 114 32.02 14.67 3.13
CA PRO A 114 32.84 14.08 2.06
C PRO A 114 32.38 12.68 1.64
N PHE A 115 31.89 11.88 2.57
CA PHE A 115 31.34 10.56 2.26
C PHE A 115 30.02 10.68 1.49
N LEU A 116 29.07 11.46 2.03
CA LEU A 116 27.73 11.61 1.46
C LEU A 116 27.75 12.26 0.06
N LYS A 117 28.66 13.20 -0.20
CA LYS A 117 28.86 13.82 -1.53
C LYS A 117 29.25 12.85 -2.64
N LYS A 118 29.73 11.64 -2.31
CA LYS A 118 30.02 10.60 -3.31
C LYS A 118 28.75 9.97 -3.89
N TYR A 119 27.65 10.00 -3.13
CA TYR A 119 26.43 9.25 -3.44
C TYR A 119 25.21 10.12 -3.67
N LEU A 120 25.17 11.31 -3.05
CA LEU A 120 24.04 12.23 -3.07
C LEU A 120 24.36 13.49 -3.87
N SER A 121 23.35 14.03 -4.56
CA SER A 121 23.47 15.34 -5.20
C SER A 121 23.41 16.48 -4.19
N GLU A 122 23.89 17.66 -4.61
CA GLU A 122 23.83 18.88 -3.79
C GLU A 122 22.40 19.21 -3.34
N ALA A 123 21.41 18.97 -4.20
CA ALA A 123 20.01 19.19 -3.87
C ALA A 123 19.49 18.24 -2.79
N GLN A 124 19.96 16.99 -2.75
CA GLN A 124 19.60 16.03 -1.71
C GLN A 124 20.27 16.38 -0.39
N LEU A 125 21.56 16.72 -0.41
CA LEU A 125 22.31 17.18 0.77
C LEU A 125 21.67 18.42 1.40
N ALA A 126 21.30 19.42 0.58
CA ALA A 126 20.64 20.62 1.07
C ALA A 126 19.28 20.33 1.76
N LYS A 127 18.56 19.30 1.31
CA LYS A 127 17.31 18.87 1.96
C LYS A 127 17.55 18.11 3.26
N MET A 128 18.65 17.35 3.35
CA MET A 128 19.05 16.66 4.58
C MET A 128 19.46 17.66 5.67
N ASP A 129 20.15 18.74 5.28
CA ASP A 129 20.64 19.81 6.17
C ASP A 129 19.55 20.77 6.69
N LEU A 130 18.29 20.60 6.28
CA LEU A 130 17.19 21.43 6.82
C LEU A 130 16.99 21.15 8.31
N THR A 131 16.98 22.24 9.09
CA THR A 131 16.77 22.24 10.54
C THR A 131 15.30 22.40 10.95
N ARG A 132 14.37 22.36 10.00
CA ARG A 132 12.92 22.49 10.25
C ARG A 132 12.13 21.47 9.44
N PHE A 133 10.97 21.08 9.95
CA PHE A 133 10.03 20.24 9.23
C PHE A 133 9.31 21.04 8.15
N THR A 134 9.17 20.40 6.99
CA THR A 134 8.53 20.93 5.78
C THR A 134 7.26 20.15 5.45
N LYS A 135 6.48 20.65 4.48
CA LYS A 135 5.31 19.91 3.97
C LYS A 135 5.66 18.55 3.38
N LEU A 136 6.88 18.37 2.84
CA LEU A 136 7.31 17.07 2.33
C LEU A 136 7.57 16.09 3.47
N ASP A 137 8.15 16.56 4.58
CA ASP A 137 8.37 15.77 5.78
C ASP A 137 7.05 15.24 6.37
N GLY A 138 6.02 16.08 6.49
CA GLY A 138 4.70 15.63 6.97
C GLY A 138 4.05 14.60 6.04
N LYS A 139 4.19 14.75 4.71
CA LYS A 139 3.73 13.73 3.75
C LYS A 139 4.50 12.42 3.91
N PHE A 140 5.82 12.48 4.12
CA PHE A 140 6.66 11.31 4.35
C PHE A 140 6.28 10.57 5.64
N ILE A 141 5.99 11.30 6.72
CA ILE A 141 5.50 10.73 7.98
C ILE A 141 4.17 10.00 7.78
N ARG A 142 3.17 10.64 7.15
CA ARG A 142 1.90 9.97 6.80
C ARG A 142 2.14 8.69 5.99
N ASN A 143 3.00 8.76 4.97
CA ASN A 143 3.30 7.60 4.14
C ASN A 143 3.92 6.46 4.97
N SER A 144 4.82 6.78 5.91
CA SER A 144 5.43 5.80 6.81
C SER A 144 4.41 5.12 7.71
N GLN A 145 3.44 5.88 8.25
CA GLN A 145 2.32 5.30 9.01
C GLN A 145 1.45 4.37 8.15
N LEU A 146 1.12 4.78 6.92
CA LEU A 146 0.37 3.93 5.97
C LEU A 146 1.13 2.63 5.69
N PHE A 147 2.42 2.73 5.39
CA PHE A 147 3.26 1.58 5.09
C PHE A 147 3.43 0.64 6.28
N LYS A 148 3.48 1.17 7.51
CA LYS A 148 3.47 0.34 8.72
C LYS A 148 2.17 -0.46 8.83
N GLY A 149 1.02 0.18 8.61
CA GLY A 149 -0.28 -0.49 8.58
C GLY A 149 -0.35 -1.57 7.49
N MET A 150 0.11 -1.25 6.27
CA MET A 150 0.19 -2.21 5.17
C MET A 150 1.09 -3.41 5.50
N ILE A 151 2.25 -3.16 6.11
CA ILE A 151 3.16 -4.24 6.53
C ILE A 151 2.49 -5.13 7.57
N ASN A 152 1.91 -4.57 8.63
CA ASN A 152 1.25 -5.34 9.68
C ASN A 152 0.18 -6.29 9.10
N ALA A 153 -0.60 -5.81 8.13
CA ALA A 153 -1.58 -6.62 7.41
C ALA A 153 -0.92 -7.70 6.53
N ALA A 154 0.14 -7.35 5.80
CA ALA A 154 0.75 -8.23 4.82
C ALA A 154 1.50 -9.42 5.45
N ILE A 155 2.06 -9.23 6.66
CA ILE A 155 2.95 -10.21 7.28
C ILE A 155 2.28 -11.04 8.38
N GLU A 156 0.97 -10.91 8.57
CA GLU A 156 0.24 -11.64 9.60
C GLU A 156 0.50 -13.15 9.49
N GLY A 157 0.86 -13.78 10.61
CA GLY A 157 1.20 -15.21 10.67
C GLY A 157 2.54 -15.59 10.02
N LYS A 158 3.37 -14.65 9.58
CA LYS A 158 4.71 -14.91 9.02
C LYS A 158 5.79 -14.74 10.08
N THR A 159 6.70 -15.71 10.16
CA THR A 159 7.69 -15.79 11.24
C THR A 159 9.12 -15.49 10.81
N ASN A 160 9.47 -15.67 9.54
CA ASN A 160 10.81 -15.37 9.00
C ASN A 160 10.78 -14.24 7.98
N ASP A 161 11.89 -13.54 7.83
CA ASP A 161 11.99 -12.32 7.03
C ASP A 161 11.79 -12.56 5.53
N LYS A 162 12.24 -13.70 4.99
CA LYS A 162 11.99 -14.07 3.59
C LYS A 162 10.48 -14.18 3.30
N ASP A 163 9.73 -14.84 4.18
CA ASP A 163 8.28 -15.00 4.02
C ASP A 163 7.54 -13.67 4.26
N ARG A 164 8.02 -12.84 5.21
CA ARG A 164 7.51 -11.48 5.45
C ARG A 164 7.71 -10.59 4.21
N ALA A 165 8.91 -10.58 3.63
CA ALA A 165 9.22 -9.84 2.41
C ALA A 165 8.37 -10.31 1.23
N THR A 166 8.27 -11.62 1.02
CA THR A 166 7.44 -12.21 -0.06
C THR A 166 5.96 -11.87 0.10
N SER A 167 5.44 -11.92 1.32
CA SER A 167 4.04 -11.58 1.59
C SER A 167 3.77 -10.07 1.41
N ALA A 168 4.68 -9.23 1.89
CA ALA A 168 4.64 -7.78 1.66
C ALA A 168 4.71 -7.42 0.17
N PHE A 169 5.50 -8.14 -0.62
CA PHE A 169 5.58 -7.96 -2.07
C PHE A 169 4.23 -8.23 -2.74
N TYR A 170 3.63 -9.39 -2.46
CA TYR A 170 2.31 -9.71 -2.98
C TYR A 170 1.25 -8.71 -2.52
N TYR A 171 1.25 -8.32 -1.25
CA TYR A 171 0.32 -7.32 -0.73
C TYR A 171 0.47 -5.98 -1.48
N CYS A 172 1.71 -5.53 -1.74
CA CYS A 172 2.01 -4.32 -2.50
C CYS A 172 1.48 -4.41 -3.94
N ILE A 173 1.86 -5.44 -4.68
CA ILE A 173 1.54 -5.53 -6.11
C ILE A 173 0.06 -5.82 -6.35
N ASN A 174 -0.60 -6.59 -5.48
CA ASN A 174 -2.04 -6.82 -5.59
C ASN A 174 -2.86 -5.55 -5.30
N ASN A 175 -2.32 -4.65 -4.46
CA ASN A 175 -2.95 -3.36 -4.19
C ASN A 175 -2.65 -2.27 -5.23
N ILE A 176 -1.69 -2.48 -6.13
CA ILE A 176 -1.25 -1.49 -7.10
C ILE A 176 -1.21 -2.15 -8.48
N ALA A 177 -2.26 -1.98 -9.29
CA ALA A 177 -2.30 -2.46 -10.67
C ALA A 177 -1.17 -1.84 -11.53
N LEU A 178 -0.67 -2.58 -12.51
CA LEU A 178 0.42 -2.11 -13.37
C LEU A 178 -0.17 -1.22 -14.44
N ILE A 179 0.34 0.00 -14.55
CA ILE A 179 0.14 0.81 -15.75
C ILE A 179 1.14 0.32 -16.79
N THR A 180 0.62 -0.35 -17.83
CA THR A 180 1.47 -1.02 -18.83
C THR A 180 1.96 -0.09 -19.94
N ASP A 181 1.22 0.98 -20.22
CA ASP A 181 1.61 2.02 -21.17
C ASP A 181 2.22 3.21 -20.41
N GLU A 182 3.52 3.47 -20.66
CA GLU A 182 4.25 4.56 -20.01
C GLU A 182 3.62 5.94 -20.25
N LYS A 183 2.90 6.15 -21.37
CA LYS A 183 2.17 7.42 -21.64
C LYS A 183 1.05 7.67 -20.64
N ASN A 184 0.54 6.60 -20.04
CA ASN A 184 -0.51 6.66 -19.04
C ASN A 184 0.04 6.89 -17.62
N VAL A 185 1.34 6.77 -17.41
CA VAL A 185 1.95 7.04 -16.10
C VAL A 185 1.93 8.54 -15.80
N VAL A 186 1.45 8.89 -14.61
CA VAL A 186 1.49 10.27 -14.09
C VAL A 186 2.36 10.35 -12.84
N PRO A 187 2.96 11.51 -12.55
CA PRO A 187 3.76 11.68 -11.35
C PRO A 187 2.86 11.69 -10.11
N LEU A 188 2.96 10.64 -9.29
CA LEU A 188 2.20 10.43 -8.07
C LEU A 188 3.14 10.28 -6.87
N SER A 189 2.69 10.79 -5.72
CA SER A 189 3.29 10.49 -4.42
C SER A 189 2.97 9.05 -3.98
N PRO A 190 3.74 8.45 -3.06
CA PRO A 190 3.51 7.07 -2.63
C PRO A 190 2.11 6.83 -2.06
N TYR A 191 1.57 7.77 -1.29
CA TYR A 191 0.19 7.72 -0.83
C TYR A 191 -0.82 7.66 -1.98
N GLU A 192 -0.65 8.49 -3.00
CA GLU A 192 -1.55 8.51 -4.15
C GLU A 192 -1.47 7.20 -4.94
N ILE A 193 -0.27 6.63 -5.10
CA ILE A 193 -0.08 5.32 -5.74
C ILE A 193 -0.91 4.25 -5.01
N CYS A 194 -0.83 4.18 -3.67
CA CYS A 194 -1.58 3.21 -2.86
C CYS A 194 -3.10 3.43 -2.91
N ILE A 195 -3.55 4.68 -2.75
CA ILE A 195 -4.98 5.02 -2.75
C ILE A 195 -5.61 4.78 -4.12
N LEU A 196 -4.98 5.25 -5.19
CA LEU A 196 -5.47 5.06 -6.56
C LEU A 196 -5.33 3.60 -7.00
N GLY A 197 -4.42 2.84 -6.39
CA GLY A 197 -4.24 1.41 -6.63
C GLY A 197 -3.72 1.10 -8.03
N ALA A 198 -2.95 2.02 -8.62
CA ALA A 198 -2.33 1.85 -9.93
C ALA A 198 -1.01 2.63 -10.01
N GLY A 199 -0.02 2.08 -10.70
CA GLY A 199 1.26 2.73 -10.90
C GLY A 199 2.17 2.01 -11.89
N SER A 200 3.25 2.67 -12.29
CA SER A 200 4.32 2.07 -13.09
C SER A 200 5.11 1.02 -12.30
N ALA A 201 5.94 0.23 -12.98
CA ALA A 201 6.84 -0.72 -12.33
C ALA A 201 7.80 -0.05 -11.32
N GLU A 202 8.31 1.14 -11.64
CA GLU A 202 9.16 1.89 -10.72
C GLU A 202 8.39 2.43 -9.51
N GLN A 203 7.14 2.87 -9.71
CA GLN A 203 6.27 3.29 -8.60
C GLN A 203 5.94 2.13 -7.66
N ARG A 204 5.67 0.94 -8.22
CA ARG A 204 5.49 -0.30 -7.45
C ARG A 204 6.76 -0.66 -6.67
N ALA A 205 7.92 -0.60 -7.31
CA ALA A 205 9.21 -0.86 -6.67
C ALA A 205 9.48 0.11 -5.52
N TRP A 206 9.20 1.40 -5.73
CA TRP A 206 9.37 2.43 -4.71
C TRP A 206 8.50 2.19 -3.48
N VAL A 207 7.22 1.82 -3.68
CA VAL A 207 6.34 1.45 -2.56
C VAL A 207 6.87 0.20 -1.86
N TYR A 208 7.22 -0.86 -2.60
CA TYR A 208 7.70 -2.11 -2.00
C TYR A 208 8.98 -1.91 -1.18
N ILE A 209 9.96 -1.14 -1.68
CA ILE A 209 11.18 -0.81 -0.93
C ILE A 209 10.84 -0.04 0.35
N ASN A 210 9.85 0.85 0.32
CA ASN A 210 9.40 1.54 1.53
C ASN A 210 8.67 0.62 2.53
N LEU A 211 8.01 -0.45 2.05
CA LEU A 211 7.48 -1.48 2.94
C LEU A 211 8.63 -2.24 3.63
N MET A 212 9.72 -2.56 2.91
CA MET A 212 10.90 -3.21 3.51
C MET A 212 11.55 -2.33 4.58
N ARG A 213 11.61 -1.01 4.35
CA ARG A 213 12.07 -0.04 5.36
C ARG A 213 11.27 -0.12 6.67
N GLN A 214 9.95 -0.33 6.60
CA GLN A 214 9.12 -0.50 7.81
C GLN A 214 9.37 -1.82 8.53
N LEU A 215 9.98 -2.80 7.87
CA LEU A 215 10.49 -4.04 8.47
C LEU A 215 11.93 -3.90 8.98
N ARG A 216 12.59 -2.75 8.77
CA ARG A 216 14.04 -2.57 8.93
C ARG A 216 14.85 -3.57 8.10
N ILE A 217 14.32 -3.94 6.94
CA ILE A 217 14.99 -4.78 5.95
C ILE A 217 15.44 -3.89 4.81
N ASP A 218 16.72 -4.01 4.43
CA ASP A 218 17.28 -3.24 3.35
C ASP A 218 16.86 -3.79 1.98
N ALA A 219 16.60 -2.88 1.05
CA ALA A 219 16.23 -3.24 -0.31
C ALA A 219 16.74 -2.22 -1.31
N VAL A 220 17.21 -2.73 -2.44
CA VAL A 220 17.83 -1.97 -3.54
C VAL A 220 17.09 -2.23 -4.85
N LEU A 221 17.19 -1.29 -5.78
CA LEU A 221 16.66 -1.42 -7.13
C LEU A 221 17.79 -1.70 -8.11
N PHE A 222 17.71 -2.81 -8.82
CA PHE A 222 18.60 -3.11 -9.94
C PHE A 222 18.08 -2.49 -11.24
N ARG A 223 18.97 -1.78 -11.93
CA ARG A 223 18.70 -1.20 -13.25
C ARG A 223 19.88 -1.32 -14.20
N PRO A 224 19.66 -1.46 -15.51
CA PRO A 224 20.74 -1.28 -16.48
C PRO A 224 21.22 0.17 -16.45
N ALA A 225 22.52 0.40 -16.71
CA ALA A 225 23.09 1.74 -16.78
C ALA A 225 22.42 2.64 -17.84
N LYS A 226 21.93 2.03 -18.92
CA LYS A 226 21.03 2.67 -19.89
C LYS A 226 19.61 2.18 -19.63
N PRO A 227 18.66 3.07 -19.29
CA PRO A 227 17.28 2.67 -19.04
C PRO A 227 16.72 1.85 -20.20
N ALA A 228 16.11 0.72 -19.86
CA ALA A 228 15.45 -0.16 -20.81
C ALA A 228 14.07 -0.55 -20.27
N PRO A 229 13.04 -0.65 -21.13
CA PRO A 229 11.72 -1.11 -20.71
C PRO A 229 11.83 -2.47 -20.00
N PHE A 230 11.05 -2.64 -18.94
CA PHE A 230 10.92 -3.90 -18.22
C PHE A 230 12.18 -4.46 -17.51
N LYS A 231 13.35 -3.83 -17.66
CA LYS A 231 14.58 -4.24 -16.96
C LYS A 231 14.70 -3.52 -15.62
N LEU A 232 13.93 -4.01 -14.65
CA LEU A 232 13.93 -3.51 -13.27
C LEU A 232 13.63 -4.66 -12.30
N LEU A 233 14.50 -4.88 -11.31
CA LEU A 233 14.28 -5.84 -10.23
C LEU A 233 14.53 -5.19 -8.88
N VAL A 234 13.84 -5.64 -7.85
CA VAL A 234 14.14 -5.28 -6.46
C VAL A 234 14.91 -6.42 -5.82
N GLY A 235 16.06 -6.10 -5.23
CA GLY A 235 16.82 -6.99 -4.35
C GLY A 235 16.49 -6.68 -2.90
N VAL A 236 16.05 -7.68 -2.14
CA VAL A 236 15.84 -7.56 -0.68
C VAL A 236 16.96 -8.28 0.03
N LEU A 237 17.66 -7.55 0.89
CA LEU A 237 18.86 -7.97 1.61
C LEU A 237 18.43 -8.60 2.92
N ILE A 238 18.55 -9.92 3.02
CA ILE A 238 18.13 -10.69 4.20
C ILE A 238 19.27 -11.65 4.53
N ASP A 239 19.77 -11.56 5.76
CA ASP A 239 20.96 -12.28 6.21
C ASP A 239 22.13 -12.08 5.21
N GLU A 240 22.67 -13.16 4.64
CA GLU A 240 23.76 -13.13 3.66
C GLU A 240 23.27 -13.36 2.21
N GLU A 241 21.99 -13.09 1.92
CA GLU A 241 21.41 -13.33 0.61
C GLU A 241 20.64 -12.10 0.09
N ILE A 242 20.57 -11.99 -1.23
CA ILE A 242 19.81 -10.94 -1.92
C ILE A 242 18.68 -11.60 -2.71
N TYR A 243 17.46 -11.53 -2.19
CA TYR A 243 16.28 -12.12 -2.83
C TYR A 243 15.69 -11.21 -3.90
N LEU A 244 15.35 -11.78 -5.06
CA LEU A 244 14.94 -11.03 -6.24
C LEU A 244 13.44 -11.01 -6.46
N PHE A 245 12.91 -9.82 -6.72
CA PHE A 245 11.50 -9.56 -6.99
C PHE A 245 11.33 -8.73 -8.27
N ASP A 246 10.33 -9.03 -9.09
CA ASP A 246 10.03 -8.32 -10.34
C ASP A 246 8.72 -7.52 -10.21
N PRO A 247 8.78 -6.19 -9.99
CA PRO A 247 7.61 -5.32 -9.90
C PRO A 247 6.82 -5.16 -11.21
N VAL A 248 7.44 -5.47 -12.36
CA VAL A 248 6.77 -5.48 -13.67
C VAL A 248 5.83 -6.68 -13.71
N LEU A 249 6.36 -7.89 -13.50
CA LEU A 249 5.55 -9.11 -13.50
C LEU A 249 4.60 -9.18 -12.29
N GLY A 250 4.95 -8.51 -11.19
CA GLY A 250 4.27 -8.68 -9.92
C GLY A 250 4.53 -10.03 -9.27
N LEU A 251 5.69 -10.61 -9.56
CA LEU A 251 6.11 -11.92 -9.08
C LEU A 251 7.52 -11.84 -8.46
N PRO A 252 7.79 -12.58 -7.38
CA PRO A 252 9.16 -12.92 -7.02
C PRO A 252 9.83 -13.69 -8.17
N ILE A 253 11.14 -13.58 -8.34
CA ILE A 253 11.86 -14.50 -9.23
C ILE A 253 11.85 -15.88 -8.55
N PRO A 254 11.38 -16.96 -9.19
CA PRO A 254 11.24 -18.25 -8.51
C PRO A 254 12.60 -18.90 -8.35
N ALA A 255 12.93 -19.35 -7.13
CA ALA A 255 13.99 -20.34 -6.95
C ALA A 255 13.66 -21.62 -7.74
N THR A 256 14.70 -22.38 -8.12
CA THR A 256 14.57 -23.66 -8.84
C THR A 256 13.62 -24.62 -8.14
N GLU A 257 13.63 -24.62 -6.80
CA GLU A 257 12.72 -25.42 -6.00
C GLU A 257 11.56 -24.58 -5.47
N GLN A 258 10.36 -24.94 -5.91
CA GLN A 258 9.10 -24.44 -5.36
C GLN A 258 8.33 -25.59 -4.72
N PRO A 259 7.54 -25.33 -3.65
CA PRO A 259 6.63 -26.34 -3.14
C PRO A 259 5.70 -26.85 -4.25
N ALA A 260 5.60 -28.18 -4.39
CA ALA A 260 4.96 -28.82 -5.54
C ALA A 260 3.50 -28.37 -5.75
N ASN A 261 2.76 -28.13 -4.67
CA ASN A 261 1.33 -27.77 -4.72
C ASN A 261 1.07 -26.27 -4.50
N SER A 262 2.11 -25.44 -4.45
CA SER A 262 1.92 -24.01 -4.22
C SER A 262 1.36 -23.31 -5.46
N ILE A 263 0.27 -22.57 -5.32
CA ILE A 263 -0.33 -21.78 -6.41
C ILE A 263 0.56 -20.60 -6.82
N LEU A 264 1.16 -19.93 -5.83
CA LEU A 264 2.04 -18.77 -6.01
C LEU A 264 3.51 -19.15 -5.81
N ILE A 265 4.43 -18.24 -6.12
CA ILE A 265 5.86 -18.43 -5.82
C ILE A 265 6.05 -18.18 -4.33
N GLN A 266 6.56 -19.17 -3.59
CA GLN A 266 6.81 -19.04 -2.14
C GLN A 266 8.29 -18.82 -1.85
N ASN A 267 9.17 -19.39 -2.68
CA ASN A 267 10.60 -19.27 -2.51
C ASN A 267 11.19 -18.35 -3.59
N PRO A 268 11.49 -17.08 -3.27
CA PRO A 268 12.25 -16.24 -4.18
C PRO A 268 13.67 -16.79 -4.41
N ALA A 269 14.18 -16.64 -5.62
CA ALA A 269 15.56 -16.89 -5.98
C ALA A 269 16.46 -15.78 -5.42
N THR A 270 17.70 -16.15 -5.11
CA THR A 270 18.73 -15.18 -4.70
C THR A 270 19.58 -14.74 -5.88
N LEU A 271 20.20 -13.58 -5.80
CA LEU A 271 21.12 -13.08 -6.81
C LEU A 271 22.27 -14.07 -7.08
N ALA A 272 22.83 -14.64 -6.02
CA ALA A 272 23.86 -15.68 -6.12
C ALA A 272 23.37 -16.90 -6.90
N SER A 273 22.13 -17.36 -6.64
CA SER A 273 21.53 -18.47 -7.39
C SER A 273 21.35 -18.14 -8.87
N VAL A 274 20.95 -16.91 -9.21
CA VAL A 274 20.79 -16.46 -10.60
C VAL A 274 22.13 -16.38 -11.33
N TYR A 275 23.21 -15.96 -10.66
CA TYR A 275 24.55 -15.96 -11.25
C TYR A 275 25.07 -17.38 -11.51
N LYS A 276 24.78 -18.31 -10.60
CA LYS A 276 25.16 -19.72 -10.75
C LYS A 276 24.32 -20.44 -11.82
N SER A 277 23.04 -20.08 -11.91
CA SER A 277 22.01 -20.72 -12.72
C SER A 277 21.21 -19.71 -13.54
N PRO A 278 21.76 -19.17 -14.64
CA PRO A 278 21.09 -18.17 -15.49
C PRO A 278 19.75 -18.64 -16.09
N GLU A 279 19.53 -19.96 -16.18
CA GLU A 279 18.27 -20.58 -16.60
C GLU A 279 17.08 -20.19 -15.73
N ILE A 280 17.29 -19.79 -14.47
CA ILE A 280 16.22 -19.31 -13.59
C ILE A 280 15.46 -18.16 -14.25
N LEU A 281 16.18 -17.17 -14.80
CA LEU A 281 15.58 -16.03 -15.48
C LEU A 281 14.94 -16.43 -16.81
N LYS A 282 15.59 -17.32 -17.58
CA LYS A 282 15.03 -17.82 -18.84
C LYS A 282 13.72 -18.56 -18.63
N ASN A 283 13.59 -19.33 -17.55
CA ASN A 283 12.39 -20.11 -17.26
C ASN A 283 11.20 -19.25 -16.87
N ILE A 284 11.39 -18.19 -16.08
CA ILE A 284 10.28 -17.28 -15.74
C ILE A 284 9.93 -16.36 -16.92
N TYR A 285 10.90 -15.89 -17.70
CA TYR A 285 10.64 -14.96 -18.79
C TYR A 285 10.21 -15.63 -20.11
N GLY A 286 10.59 -16.89 -20.31
CA GLY A 286 10.27 -17.66 -21.52
C GLY A 286 10.81 -16.98 -22.78
N GLU A 287 9.95 -16.88 -23.79
CA GLU A 287 10.26 -16.24 -25.08
C GLU A 287 10.64 -14.76 -24.94
N ASP A 288 10.22 -14.09 -23.86
CA ASP A 288 10.45 -12.67 -23.65
C ASP A 288 11.78 -12.38 -22.91
N ALA A 289 12.60 -13.40 -22.65
CA ALA A 289 13.83 -13.29 -21.86
C ALA A 289 14.84 -12.27 -22.41
N GLU A 290 14.93 -12.09 -23.73
CA GLU A 290 15.86 -11.13 -24.36
C GLU A 290 15.53 -9.67 -23.99
N ASN A 291 14.26 -9.38 -23.76
CA ASN A 291 13.78 -8.06 -23.36
C ASN A 291 13.82 -7.84 -21.84
N ARG A 292 14.42 -8.78 -21.09
CA ARG A 292 14.51 -8.77 -19.63
C ARG A 292 15.96 -8.78 -19.19
N PHE A 293 16.17 -8.78 -17.87
CA PHE A 293 17.51 -8.98 -17.34
C PHE A 293 18.01 -10.38 -17.68
N SER A 294 19.22 -10.45 -18.22
CA SER A 294 20.05 -11.64 -18.13
C SER A 294 20.89 -11.63 -16.84
N ALA A 295 21.42 -12.79 -16.45
CA ALA A 295 22.31 -12.89 -15.30
C ALA A 295 23.59 -12.03 -15.48
N GLU A 296 24.09 -11.90 -16.72
CA GLU A 296 25.27 -11.10 -17.01
C GLU A 296 24.99 -9.59 -16.95
N GLU A 297 23.82 -9.15 -17.42
CA GLU A 297 23.39 -7.76 -17.24
C GLU A 297 23.19 -7.42 -15.76
N LEU A 298 22.76 -8.37 -14.92
CA LEU A 298 22.62 -8.14 -13.48
C LEU A 298 23.95 -8.00 -12.75
N LYS A 299 25.04 -8.58 -13.23
CA LYS A 299 26.39 -8.34 -12.66
C LYS A 299 26.85 -6.90 -12.87
N ASN A 300 26.45 -6.32 -13.99
CA ASN A 300 26.82 -4.97 -14.41
C ASN A 300 25.70 -3.95 -14.15
N ALA A 301 24.65 -4.34 -13.43
CA ALA A 301 23.53 -3.47 -13.13
C ALA A 301 23.92 -2.41 -12.10
N GLN A 302 23.33 -1.24 -12.23
CA GLN A 302 23.35 -0.22 -11.19
C GLN A 302 22.51 -0.69 -10.01
N VAL A 303 23.05 -0.46 -8.81
CA VAL A 303 22.38 -0.75 -7.53
C VAL A 303 21.91 0.57 -6.95
N LEU A 304 20.60 0.81 -7.02
CA LEU A 304 20.03 2.09 -6.60
C LEU A 304 19.39 1.99 -5.22
N ILE A 305 19.82 2.86 -4.32
CA ILE A 305 19.15 3.14 -3.04
C ILE A 305 17.95 4.05 -3.31
N MET A 306 16.75 3.54 -3.08
CA MET A 306 15.49 4.27 -3.30
C MET A 306 14.94 4.78 -1.96
N GLY A 307 15.17 6.07 -1.67
CA GLY A 307 14.62 6.77 -0.51
C GLY A 307 14.43 8.27 -0.79
N GLN A 308 13.65 8.95 0.03
CA GLN A 308 13.54 10.41 -0.05
C GLN A 308 14.64 11.05 0.78
N SER A 309 15.17 12.21 0.39
CA SER A 309 16.26 12.89 1.13
C SER A 309 15.97 13.07 2.62
N CYS A 310 14.70 13.28 3.01
CA CYS A 310 14.33 13.43 4.41
C CYS A 310 14.55 12.16 5.25
N GLU A 311 14.50 10.97 4.64
CA GLU A 311 14.72 9.68 5.30
C GLU A 311 16.10 9.56 5.95
N TRP A 312 17.10 10.24 5.39
CA TRP A 312 18.48 10.21 5.87
C TRP A 312 18.84 11.44 6.70
N SER A 313 17.86 12.31 6.99
CA SER A 313 18.10 13.55 7.71
C SER A 313 18.17 13.33 9.23
N ALA A 314 19.07 14.06 9.89
CA ALA A 314 19.17 14.02 11.35
C ALA A 314 17.88 14.49 12.05
N ARG A 315 17.06 15.34 11.41
CA ARG A 315 15.74 15.72 11.95
C ARG A 315 14.76 14.55 12.00
N MET A 316 14.78 13.65 11.02
CA MET A 316 13.94 12.44 11.03
C MET A 316 14.44 11.43 12.06
N ARG A 317 15.76 11.32 12.24
CA ARG A 317 16.35 10.52 13.32
C ARG A 317 15.84 10.98 14.69
N ARG A 318 16.01 12.27 14.99
CA ARG A 318 15.55 12.83 16.28
C ARG A 318 14.05 12.69 16.49
N LEU A 319 13.26 12.86 15.43
CA LEU A 319 11.82 12.62 15.54
C LEU A 319 11.52 11.16 15.85
N GLU A 320 12.14 10.21 15.15
CA GLU A 320 11.99 8.77 15.40
C GLU A 320 12.35 8.41 16.85
N ASP A 321 13.48 8.92 17.35
CA ASP A 321 13.96 8.70 18.73
C ASP A 321 12.98 9.25 19.78
N SER A 322 12.17 10.25 19.40
CA SER A 322 11.20 10.91 20.27
C SER A 322 9.77 10.37 20.13
N LEU A 323 9.53 9.39 19.24
CA LEU A 323 8.21 8.80 19.08
C LEU A 323 7.83 7.98 20.32
N SER A 324 6.56 8.06 20.71
CA SER A 324 6.05 7.26 21.83
C SER A 324 6.05 5.76 21.47
N ARG A 325 6.07 4.87 22.47
CA ARG A 325 6.04 3.40 22.23
C ARG A 325 4.83 2.92 21.42
N LYS A 326 3.77 3.73 21.30
CA LYS A 326 2.59 3.46 20.48
C LYS A 326 2.86 3.67 18.98
N GLN A 327 3.83 4.50 18.64
CA GLN A 327 4.22 4.85 17.28
C GLN A 327 5.43 4.01 16.86
N THR A 328 5.19 2.96 16.08
CA THR A 328 6.22 1.94 15.76
C THR A 328 6.62 1.93 14.28
N PHE A 329 6.45 3.05 13.58
CA PHE A 329 6.84 3.21 12.18
C PHE A 329 8.26 3.81 12.10
N VAL A 330 8.98 3.42 11.05
CA VAL A 330 10.33 3.88 10.78
C VAL A 330 10.24 5.20 9.99
N LEU A 331 11.07 6.18 10.32
CA LEU A 331 11.27 7.47 9.65
C LEU A 331 12.71 7.66 9.18
N PHE A 332 13.68 7.14 9.93
CA PHE A 332 15.09 7.34 9.65
C PHE A 332 15.76 6.06 9.15
N ARG A 333 16.73 6.24 8.25
CA ARG A 333 17.71 5.23 7.89
C ARG A 333 19.06 5.92 7.70
N ASN A 334 20.13 5.33 8.19
CA ASN A 334 21.48 5.80 7.97
C ASN A 334 22.03 5.31 6.63
N LEU A 335 22.69 6.21 5.90
CA LEU A 335 23.43 5.85 4.69
C LEU A 335 24.89 5.51 5.02
N ASP A 336 25.47 6.30 5.91
CA ASP A 336 26.83 6.22 6.40
C ASP A 336 26.94 5.46 7.73
N GLU A 337 28.17 5.09 8.06
CA GLU A 337 28.52 4.36 9.27
C GLU A 337 28.38 5.26 10.51
N PHE A 338 27.80 4.69 11.56
CA PHE A 338 27.77 5.24 12.92
C PHE A 338 28.26 4.19 13.91
N GLU A 339 28.52 4.60 15.15
CA GLU A 339 28.88 3.66 16.21
C GLU A 339 27.78 2.59 16.38
N GLY A 340 28.15 1.33 16.13
CA GLY A 340 27.24 0.18 16.22
C GLY A 340 26.36 -0.08 15.00
N ASP A 341 26.43 0.74 13.94
CA ASP A 341 25.64 0.56 12.72
C ASP A 341 26.50 0.87 11.47
N PRO A 342 26.81 -0.15 10.64
CA PRO A 342 27.68 0.02 9.47
C PRO A 342 27.10 0.94 8.39
N GLY A 343 25.80 1.22 8.43
CA GLY A 343 25.12 2.02 7.41
C GLY A 343 24.73 1.22 6.19
N PHE A 344 23.69 1.72 5.51
CA PHE A 344 23.08 1.01 4.39
C PHE A 344 24.07 0.80 3.23
N ILE A 345 24.95 1.77 2.95
CA ILE A 345 25.93 1.63 1.85
C ILE A 345 26.95 0.52 2.15
N ALA A 346 27.47 0.46 3.38
CA ALA A 346 28.41 -0.58 3.76
C ALA A 346 27.73 -1.95 3.76
N HIS A 347 26.49 -2.04 4.25
CA HIS A 347 25.71 -3.28 4.22
C HIS A 347 25.55 -3.83 2.78
N ILE A 348 25.25 -2.96 1.80
CA ILE A 348 25.20 -3.36 0.38
C ILE A 348 26.56 -3.90 -0.09
N GLN A 349 27.68 -3.29 0.33
CA GLN A 349 29.02 -3.68 -0.11
C GLN A 349 29.48 -5.00 0.52
N THR A 350 29.00 -5.35 1.71
CA THR A 350 29.45 -6.54 2.44
C THR A 350 28.53 -7.75 2.28
N ILE A 351 27.23 -7.55 2.01
CA ILE A 351 26.26 -8.65 1.95
C ILE A 351 26.62 -9.72 0.91
N GLY A 352 26.28 -10.98 1.22
CA GLY A 352 26.45 -12.09 0.30
C GLY A 352 27.91 -12.33 -0.01
N LYS A 353 28.77 -12.16 1.00
CA LYS A 353 30.23 -12.23 0.88
C LYS A 353 30.79 -11.19 -0.12
N GLY A 354 30.19 -10.00 -0.15
CA GLY A 354 30.60 -8.90 -1.02
C GLY A 354 30.23 -9.09 -2.48
N ILE A 355 29.12 -9.78 -2.78
CA ILE A 355 28.65 -10.01 -4.17
C ILE A 355 28.36 -8.71 -4.93
N LEU A 356 28.09 -7.62 -4.21
CA LEU A 356 27.88 -6.26 -4.75
C LEU A 356 29.02 -5.28 -4.44
N LYS A 357 30.17 -5.76 -3.95
CA LYS A 357 31.28 -4.89 -3.52
C LYS A 357 31.75 -3.93 -4.62
N GLU A 358 31.82 -4.43 -5.85
CA GLU A 358 32.28 -3.68 -7.03
C GLU A 358 31.12 -3.09 -7.87
N ALA A 359 29.89 -3.12 -7.36
CA ALA A 359 28.73 -2.62 -8.08
C ALA A 359 28.70 -1.08 -8.12
N ASP A 360 28.09 -0.52 -9.18
CA ASP A 360 27.79 0.92 -9.29
C ASP A 360 26.62 1.27 -8.34
N ILE A 361 26.95 1.55 -7.08
CA ILE A 361 25.99 1.93 -6.03
C ILE A 361 25.69 3.42 -6.10
N LYS A 362 24.40 3.79 -6.23
CA LYS A 362 23.95 5.18 -6.27
C LYS A 362 22.73 5.41 -5.40
N VAL A 363 22.60 6.62 -4.86
CA VAL A 363 21.33 7.06 -4.27
C VAL A 363 20.47 7.68 -5.37
N SER A 364 19.25 7.15 -5.53
CA SER A 364 18.35 7.58 -6.60
C SER A 364 17.72 8.94 -6.29
N GLU A 365 17.72 9.83 -7.28
CA GLU A 365 16.95 11.10 -7.20
C GLU A 365 15.46 10.90 -7.48
N TYR A 366 15.06 9.73 -8.00
CA TYR A 366 13.69 9.48 -8.45
C TYR A 366 12.63 9.80 -7.38
N PRO A 367 12.75 9.33 -6.11
CA PRO A 367 11.74 9.62 -5.09
C PRO A 367 11.48 11.12 -4.88
N ASP A 368 12.55 11.90 -4.80
CA ASP A 368 12.49 13.35 -4.62
C ASP A 368 11.94 14.08 -5.85
N GLU A 369 12.40 13.68 -7.04
CA GLU A 369 11.93 14.24 -8.29
C GLU A 369 10.44 13.95 -8.51
N GLN A 370 10.01 12.74 -8.18
CA GLN A 370 8.63 12.29 -8.30
C GLN A 370 7.70 13.07 -7.36
N MET A 371 8.12 13.30 -6.11
CA MET A 371 7.38 14.15 -5.17
C MET A 371 7.27 15.59 -5.67
N ARG A 372 8.36 16.13 -6.24
CA ARG A 372 8.37 17.48 -6.84
C ARG A 372 7.44 17.56 -8.05
N LYS A 373 7.51 16.60 -8.99
CA LYS A 373 6.66 16.53 -10.18
C LYS A 373 5.18 16.38 -9.82
N SER A 374 4.86 15.56 -8.82
CA SER A 374 3.49 15.41 -8.30
C SER A 374 2.96 16.74 -7.73
N ALA A 375 3.76 17.45 -6.94
CA ALA A 375 3.38 18.74 -6.36
C ALA A 375 3.28 19.87 -7.41
N ALA A 376 4.12 19.83 -8.44
CA ALA A 376 4.19 20.82 -9.51
C ALA A 376 3.34 20.45 -10.74
N ALA A 377 2.44 19.48 -10.63
CA ALA A 377 1.61 19.05 -11.75
C ALA A 377 0.71 20.20 -12.22
N THR A 378 0.79 20.53 -13.52
CA THR A 378 -0.02 21.56 -14.18
C THR A 378 -0.63 21.02 -15.48
N GLY A 379 -1.48 21.81 -16.14
CA GLY A 379 -2.04 21.48 -17.45
C GLY A 379 -2.78 20.15 -17.50
N GLU A 380 -2.49 19.34 -18.51
CA GLU A 380 -3.16 18.06 -18.75
C GLU A 380 -2.87 17.03 -17.64
N ILE A 381 -1.66 17.02 -17.09
CA ILE A 381 -1.29 16.11 -15.99
C ILE A 381 -2.15 16.41 -14.74
N ALA A 382 -2.33 17.69 -14.40
CA ALA A 382 -3.17 18.09 -13.27
C ALA A 382 -4.63 17.68 -13.47
N LYS A 383 -5.17 17.81 -14.70
CA LYS A 383 -6.53 17.36 -15.04
C LYS A 383 -6.68 15.85 -14.86
N ARG A 384 -5.72 15.07 -15.36
CA ARG A 384 -5.69 13.61 -15.20
C ARG A 384 -5.66 13.20 -13.73
N ILE A 385 -4.79 13.79 -12.92
CA ILE A 385 -4.72 13.53 -11.47
C ILE A 385 -6.04 13.92 -10.78
N LYS A 386 -6.64 15.06 -11.15
CA LYS A 386 -7.95 15.48 -10.60
C LYS A 386 -9.06 14.47 -10.94
N ALA A 387 -9.10 13.97 -12.17
CA ALA A 387 -10.06 12.96 -12.61
C ALA A 387 -9.88 11.63 -11.85
N MET A 388 -8.64 11.17 -11.67
CA MET A 388 -8.35 9.95 -10.90
C MET A 388 -8.78 10.07 -9.42
N LYS A 389 -8.67 11.27 -8.83
CA LYS A 389 -9.05 11.52 -7.43
C LYS A 389 -10.54 11.81 -7.23
N LEU A 390 -11.29 12.10 -8.30
CA LEU A 390 -12.70 12.45 -8.24
C LEU A 390 -13.54 11.43 -7.43
N PRO A 391 -13.50 10.10 -7.72
CA PRO A 391 -14.31 9.12 -6.98
C PRO A 391 -14.06 9.12 -5.47
N PHE A 392 -12.84 9.43 -5.03
CA PHE A 392 -12.46 9.43 -3.61
C PHE A 392 -13.05 10.62 -2.82
N ARG A 393 -13.74 11.55 -3.49
CA ARG A 393 -14.55 12.58 -2.84
C ARG A 393 -15.94 12.05 -2.43
N ALA A 394 -16.43 10.99 -3.06
CA ALA A 394 -17.75 10.44 -2.82
C ALA A 394 -17.92 9.84 -1.40
N PRO A 395 -19.17 9.73 -0.91
CA PRO A 395 -20.40 10.32 -1.47
C PRO A 395 -20.54 11.80 -1.13
N VAL A 396 -21.34 12.48 -1.94
CA VAL A 396 -21.92 13.79 -1.63
C VAL A 396 -23.29 13.54 -0.98
N PRO A 397 -23.49 13.83 0.32
CA PRO A 397 -24.75 13.58 1.01
C PRO A 397 -25.81 14.59 0.56
N TYR A 398 -27.08 14.21 0.67
CA TYR A 398 -28.23 15.09 0.46
C TYR A 398 -29.37 14.68 1.40
N ASP A 399 -30.23 15.64 1.76
CA ASP A 399 -31.44 15.34 2.54
C ASP A 399 -32.63 15.07 1.60
N ALA A 400 -33.03 13.80 1.54
CA ALA A 400 -34.18 13.38 0.74
C ALA A 400 -35.52 13.98 1.23
N LYS A 401 -35.62 14.36 2.51
CA LYS A 401 -36.84 14.96 3.09
C LYS A 401 -36.99 16.44 2.72
N ALA A 402 -35.88 17.11 2.43
CA ALA A 402 -35.85 18.52 2.03
C ALA A 402 -36.00 18.74 0.51
N ARG A 403 -36.55 17.75 -0.22
CA ARG A 403 -36.67 17.81 -1.68
C ARG A 403 -37.80 18.75 -2.12
N VAL A 404 -37.51 19.63 -3.08
CA VAL A 404 -38.45 20.61 -3.64
C VAL A 404 -38.75 20.27 -5.09
N GLN A 405 -40.03 20.12 -5.44
CA GLN A 405 -40.44 19.85 -6.82
C GLN A 405 -40.26 21.11 -7.68
N ASN A 406 -39.67 20.96 -8.87
CA ASN A 406 -39.55 22.02 -9.87
C ASN A 406 -40.76 22.01 -10.83
N ALA A 407 -40.81 23.01 -11.72
CA ALA A 407 -41.88 23.14 -12.71
C ALA A 407 -42.02 21.92 -13.65
N ASP A 408 -40.93 21.17 -13.86
CA ASP A 408 -40.89 19.97 -14.70
C ASP A 408 -41.32 18.69 -13.96
N GLY A 409 -41.74 18.80 -12.70
CA GLY A 409 -42.16 17.67 -11.87
C GLY A 409 -41.02 16.87 -11.23
N LEU A 410 -39.75 17.27 -11.43
CA LEU A 410 -38.55 16.69 -10.84
C LEU A 410 -38.22 17.33 -9.48
N PHE A 411 -37.49 16.62 -8.64
CA PHE A 411 -37.11 17.08 -7.31
C PHE A 411 -35.68 17.62 -7.28
N LYS A 412 -35.48 18.77 -6.62
CA LYS A 412 -34.19 19.36 -6.28
C LYS A 412 -33.92 19.20 -4.79
N VAL A 413 -32.65 19.00 -4.42
CA VAL A 413 -32.19 18.89 -3.03
C VAL A 413 -30.99 19.80 -2.79
N GLN A 414 -30.79 20.18 -1.53
CA GLN A 414 -29.53 20.78 -1.11
C GLN A 414 -28.47 19.69 -0.93
N TRP A 415 -27.37 19.81 -1.66
CA TRP A 415 -26.23 18.90 -1.56
C TRP A 415 -25.28 19.38 -0.46
N GLY A 416 -24.84 18.45 0.39
CA GLY A 416 -23.82 18.70 1.40
C GLY A 416 -22.39 18.61 0.85
N PRO A 417 -21.37 18.83 1.68
CA PRO A 417 -19.98 18.67 1.27
C PRO A 417 -19.61 17.19 1.04
N PRO A 418 -18.70 16.86 0.10
CA PRO A 418 -18.25 15.50 -0.12
C PRO A 418 -17.60 14.89 1.13
N SER A 419 -18.06 13.71 1.55
CA SER A 419 -17.65 13.07 2.81
C SER A 419 -16.35 12.27 2.73
N LYS A 420 -15.84 11.99 1.51
CA LYS A 420 -14.63 11.20 1.26
C LYS A 420 -14.67 9.78 1.86
N LYS A 421 -15.86 9.18 1.99
CA LYS A 421 -16.04 7.82 2.53
C LYS A 421 -15.22 6.79 1.75
N LEU A 422 -15.17 6.88 0.42
CA LEU A 422 -14.39 5.94 -0.39
C LEU A 422 -12.88 6.04 -0.07
N LEU A 423 -12.36 7.24 0.18
CA LEU A 423 -10.97 7.45 0.58
C LEU A 423 -10.66 6.79 1.92
N LYS A 424 -11.53 6.99 2.93
CA LYS A 424 -11.40 6.34 4.24
C LYS A 424 -11.46 4.82 4.12
N THR A 425 -12.41 4.33 3.32
CA THR A 425 -12.60 2.90 3.06
C THR A 425 -11.35 2.28 2.43
N ARG A 426 -10.77 2.94 1.42
CA ARG A 426 -9.53 2.47 0.79
C ARG A 426 -8.34 2.48 1.73
N THR A 427 -8.24 3.49 2.59
CA THR A 427 -7.19 3.56 3.61
C THR A 427 -7.33 2.42 4.63
N THR A 428 -8.55 2.18 5.11
CA THR A 428 -8.91 1.07 6.00
C THR A 428 -8.51 -0.28 5.40
N GLN A 429 -8.85 -0.49 4.12
CA GLN A 429 -8.47 -1.69 3.38
C GLN A 429 -6.94 -1.87 3.29
N LEU A 430 -6.22 -0.81 2.91
CA LEU A 430 -4.76 -0.86 2.79
C LEU A 430 -4.09 -1.22 4.13
N MET A 431 -4.66 -0.78 5.25
CA MET A 431 -4.15 -1.05 6.60
C MET A 431 -4.58 -2.41 7.17
N GLY A 432 -5.30 -3.24 6.40
CA GLY A 432 -5.58 -4.64 6.73
C GLY A 432 -6.99 -4.95 7.19
N ASP A 433 -7.82 -3.95 7.51
CA ASP A 433 -9.22 -4.19 7.90
C ASP A 433 -10.09 -4.38 6.65
N GLN A 434 -9.94 -5.57 6.06
CA GLN A 434 -10.67 -5.95 4.86
C GLN A 434 -12.18 -6.05 5.12
N GLN A 435 -12.61 -6.49 6.31
CA GLN A 435 -14.01 -6.75 6.61
C GLN A 435 -14.82 -5.45 6.67
N ALA A 436 -14.32 -4.45 7.40
CA ALA A 436 -14.93 -3.14 7.44
C ALA A 436 -14.91 -2.48 6.05
N ALA A 437 -13.80 -2.62 5.32
CA ALA A 437 -13.67 -2.08 3.98
C ALA A 437 -14.68 -2.68 2.99
N ILE A 438 -14.83 -4.00 2.94
CA ILE A 438 -15.78 -4.70 2.07
C ILE A 438 -17.20 -4.22 2.33
N SER A 439 -17.60 -4.13 3.59
CA SER A 439 -18.93 -3.66 3.99
C SER A 439 -19.17 -2.22 3.52
N SER A 440 -18.19 -1.34 3.71
CA SER A 440 -18.27 0.04 3.22
C SER A 440 -18.30 0.12 1.69
N TYR A 441 -17.53 -0.69 0.96
CA TYR A 441 -17.59 -0.73 -0.52
C TYR A 441 -18.96 -1.14 -1.05
N VAL A 442 -19.64 -2.11 -0.41
CA VAL A 442 -21.02 -2.46 -0.76
C VAL A 442 -21.92 -1.23 -0.65
N THR A 443 -21.84 -0.50 0.48
CA THR A 443 -22.66 0.70 0.66
C THR A 443 -22.32 1.81 -0.34
N THR A 444 -21.05 2.03 -0.67
CA THR A 444 -20.65 3.01 -1.70
C THR A 444 -21.21 2.67 -3.08
N ARG A 445 -21.35 1.39 -3.42
CA ARG A 445 -21.99 0.98 -4.68
C ARG A 445 -23.49 1.29 -4.69
N LEU A 446 -24.17 1.09 -3.57
CA LEU A 446 -25.60 1.41 -3.43
C LEU A 446 -25.84 2.93 -3.48
N GLU A 447 -24.95 3.72 -2.91
CA GLU A 447 -25.01 5.20 -2.90
C GLU A 447 -24.94 5.84 -4.29
N ALA A 448 -24.48 5.11 -5.33
CA ALA A 448 -24.51 5.59 -6.70
C ALA A 448 -25.90 5.54 -7.36
N GLY A 449 -26.85 4.83 -6.75
CA GLY A 449 -28.24 4.78 -7.18
C GLY A 449 -29.00 6.01 -6.69
N PHE A 450 -29.25 6.97 -7.58
CA PHE A 450 -30.13 8.11 -7.30
C PHE A 450 -31.59 7.79 -7.69
N PRO A 451 -32.59 8.34 -6.97
CA PRO A 451 -33.97 8.32 -7.43
C PRO A 451 -34.10 8.92 -8.83
N VAL A 452 -34.93 8.32 -9.68
CA VAL A 452 -35.11 8.74 -11.09
C VAL A 452 -35.73 10.13 -11.22
N ASP A 453 -36.46 10.56 -10.21
CA ASP A 453 -37.13 11.85 -10.11
C ASP A 453 -36.22 12.95 -9.51
N LEU A 454 -34.98 12.62 -9.11
CA LEU A 454 -34.04 13.56 -8.51
C LEU A 454 -33.13 14.24 -9.55
N VAL A 455 -33.08 15.57 -9.50
CA VAL A 455 -32.11 16.38 -10.25
C VAL A 455 -30.74 16.27 -9.59
N VAL A 456 -29.83 15.54 -10.23
CA VAL A 456 -28.46 15.33 -9.75
C VAL A 456 -27.48 16.10 -10.64
N PRO A 457 -26.63 16.98 -10.08
CA PRO A 457 -25.56 17.64 -10.84
C PRO A 457 -24.68 16.62 -11.56
N GLN A 458 -24.31 16.89 -12.82
CA GLN A 458 -23.56 15.94 -13.65
C GLN A 458 -22.25 15.49 -12.99
N GLU A 459 -21.49 16.41 -12.40
CA GLU A 459 -20.24 16.09 -11.70
C GLU A 459 -20.50 15.20 -10.47
N THR A 460 -21.60 15.41 -9.74
CA THR A 460 -21.97 14.56 -8.60
C THR A 460 -22.35 13.16 -9.08
N ARG A 461 -23.16 13.05 -10.13
CA ARG A 461 -23.52 11.76 -10.73
C ARG A 461 -22.27 11.00 -11.20
N LEU A 462 -21.38 11.67 -11.93
CA LEU A 462 -20.13 11.08 -12.41
C LEU A 462 -19.25 10.62 -11.24
N MET A 463 -19.07 11.46 -10.22
CA MET A 463 -18.28 11.14 -9.02
C MET A 463 -18.76 9.86 -8.34
N HIS A 464 -20.07 9.72 -8.14
CA HIS A 464 -20.68 8.54 -7.51
C HIS A 464 -20.61 7.30 -8.39
N LEU A 465 -20.83 7.42 -9.71
CA LEU A 465 -20.67 6.30 -10.65
C LEU A 465 -19.22 5.78 -10.68
N MET A 466 -18.25 6.68 -10.74
CA MET A 466 -16.83 6.32 -10.65
C MET A 466 -16.53 5.69 -9.29
N ALA A 467 -17.09 6.21 -8.19
CA ALA A 467 -16.89 5.64 -6.86
C ALA A 467 -17.44 4.21 -6.74
N ALA A 468 -18.61 3.93 -7.31
CA ALA A 468 -19.18 2.58 -7.34
C ALA A 468 -18.33 1.61 -8.17
N GLN A 469 -17.81 2.04 -9.32
CA GLN A 469 -16.88 1.23 -10.12
C GLN A 469 -15.61 0.89 -9.33
N GLN A 470 -15.01 1.89 -8.69
CA GLN A 470 -13.81 1.75 -7.86
C GLN A 470 -14.06 0.79 -6.69
N ALA A 471 -15.19 0.96 -6.00
CA ALA A 471 -15.63 0.11 -4.91
C ALA A 471 -15.87 -1.34 -5.36
N ALA A 472 -16.38 -1.58 -6.57
CA ALA A 472 -16.56 -2.94 -7.09
C ALA A 472 -15.22 -3.67 -7.26
N TYR A 473 -14.20 -3.01 -7.82
CA TYR A 473 -12.85 -3.57 -7.94
C TYR A 473 -12.22 -3.83 -6.57
N PHE A 474 -12.23 -2.83 -5.69
CA PHE A 474 -11.58 -2.96 -4.38
C PHE A 474 -12.30 -3.92 -3.45
N LEU A 475 -13.62 -4.11 -3.58
CA LEU A 475 -14.34 -5.17 -2.87
C LEU A 475 -13.81 -6.55 -3.25
N ALA A 476 -13.65 -6.84 -4.54
CA ALA A 476 -13.12 -8.11 -5.01
C ALA A 476 -11.68 -8.33 -4.52
N LEU A 477 -10.86 -7.27 -4.53
CA LEU A 477 -9.52 -7.30 -3.96
C LEU A 477 -9.54 -7.57 -2.45
N GLY A 478 -10.48 -6.98 -1.70
CA GLY A 478 -10.61 -7.20 -0.25
C GLY A 478 -10.91 -8.66 0.07
N GLN A 479 -11.83 -9.27 -0.67
CA GLN A 479 -12.14 -10.70 -0.56
C GLN A 479 -10.93 -11.57 -0.87
N TYR A 480 -10.16 -11.21 -1.92
CA TYR A 480 -8.92 -11.91 -2.26
C TYR A 480 -7.88 -11.81 -1.13
N LEU A 481 -7.72 -10.63 -0.53
CA LEU A 481 -6.78 -10.41 0.57
C LEU A 481 -7.19 -11.13 1.87
N GLN A 482 -8.49 -11.36 2.09
CA GLN A 482 -9.01 -12.20 3.19
C GLN A 482 -8.85 -13.71 2.95
N GLY A 483 -8.44 -14.12 1.75
CA GLY A 483 -8.42 -15.54 1.36
C GLY A 483 -9.79 -16.12 1.03
N GLU A 484 -10.81 -15.28 0.78
CA GLU A 484 -12.12 -15.71 0.30
C GLU A 484 -12.10 -15.98 -1.22
N ASP A 485 -11.25 -16.91 -1.66
CA ASP A 485 -10.87 -17.06 -3.07
C ASP A 485 -12.07 -17.29 -4.02
N SER A 486 -13.07 -18.08 -3.60
CA SER A 486 -14.28 -18.29 -4.41
C SER A 486 -15.15 -17.03 -4.53
N SER A 487 -15.28 -16.26 -3.45
CA SER A 487 -16.00 -14.98 -3.46
C SER A 487 -15.26 -13.96 -4.33
N ALA A 488 -13.94 -13.87 -4.16
CA ALA A 488 -13.07 -12.98 -4.91
C ALA A 488 -13.15 -13.24 -6.43
N SER A 489 -13.02 -14.51 -6.85
CA SER A 489 -13.15 -14.90 -8.26
C SER A 489 -14.49 -14.44 -8.86
N LYS A 490 -15.60 -14.70 -8.15
CA LYS A 490 -16.94 -14.25 -8.59
C LYS A 490 -17.02 -12.73 -8.70
N SER A 491 -16.55 -12.00 -7.69
CA SER A 491 -16.61 -10.54 -7.67
C SER A 491 -15.73 -9.91 -8.75
N PHE A 492 -14.55 -10.47 -9.05
CA PHE A 492 -13.74 -10.02 -10.18
C PHE A 492 -14.43 -10.30 -11.52
N ASN A 493 -15.06 -11.47 -11.68
CA ASN A 493 -15.83 -11.76 -12.89
C ASN A 493 -17.00 -10.77 -13.07
N ASP A 494 -17.73 -10.44 -11.99
CA ASP A 494 -18.79 -9.43 -12.02
C ASP A 494 -18.25 -8.05 -12.39
N TYR A 495 -17.08 -7.66 -11.85
CA TYR A 495 -16.38 -6.43 -12.24
C TYR A 495 -16.04 -6.43 -13.74
N LEU A 496 -15.47 -7.52 -14.27
CA LEU A 496 -15.10 -7.62 -15.69
C LEU A 496 -16.31 -7.53 -16.61
N ARG A 497 -17.44 -8.14 -16.24
CA ARG A 497 -18.70 -8.06 -17.00
C ARG A 497 -19.23 -6.63 -17.09
N LEU A 498 -19.08 -5.85 -16.03
CA LEU A 498 -19.64 -4.50 -15.95
C LEU A 498 -18.68 -3.40 -16.44
N TYR A 499 -17.38 -3.56 -16.22
CA TYR A 499 -16.41 -2.47 -16.30
C TYR A 499 -15.15 -2.76 -17.13
N SER A 500 -15.06 -3.90 -17.81
CA SER A 500 -13.86 -4.30 -18.59
C SER A 500 -13.38 -3.27 -19.60
N ARG A 501 -14.25 -2.39 -20.10
CA ARG A 501 -13.93 -1.37 -21.12
C ARG A 501 -13.56 0.00 -20.55
N VAL A 502 -13.62 0.20 -19.23
CA VAL A 502 -13.48 1.53 -18.63
C VAL A 502 -12.04 1.85 -18.26
N GLU A 503 -11.33 0.89 -17.65
CA GLU A 503 -9.96 1.09 -17.15
C GLU A 503 -9.10 -0.14 -17.47
N PRO A 504 -8.38 -0.13 -18.61
CA PRO A 504 -7.66 -1.31 -19.12
C PRO A 504 -6.69 -1.93 -18.11
N ASP A 505 -5.95 -1.11 -17.37
CA ASP A 505 -4.97 -1.58 -16.38
C ASP A 505 -5.66 -2.35 -15.23
N ARG A 506 -6.85 -1.91 -14.79
CA ARG A 506 -7.64 -2.64 -13.79
C ARG A 506 -8.33 -3.87 -14.33
N THR A 507 -8.79 -3.81 -15.57
CA THR A 507 -9.33 -4.99 -16.27
C THR A 507 -8.27 -6.10 -16.27
N LEU A 508 -7.04 -5.75 -16.62
CA LEU A 508 -5.91 -6.69 -16.62
C LEU A 508 -5.63 -7.24 -15.22
N ALA A 509 -5.58 -6.38 -14.20
CA ALA A 509 -5.37 -6.80 -12.82
C ALA A 509 -6.51 -7.68 -12.28
N ALA A 510 -7.77 -7.36 -12.59
CA ALA A 510 -8.94 -8.14 -12.21
C ALA A 510 -8.92 -9.53 -12.84
N MET A 511 -8.57 -9.64 -14.13
CA MET A 511 -8.43 -10.92 -14.82
C MET A 511 -7.34 -11.78 -14.18
N TYR A 512 -6.19 -11.17 -13.89
CA TYR A 512 -5.06 -11.86 -13.27
C TYR A 512 -5.41 -12.37 -11.86
N LEU A 513 -6.00 -11.52 -11.01
CA LEU A 513 -6.39 -11.89 -9.65
C LEU A 513 -7.56 -12.88 -9.63
N MET A 514 -8.49 -12.81 -10.58
CA MET A 514 -9.54 -13.81 -10.76
C MET A 514 -8.94 -15.19 -11.04
N ALA A 515 -7.98 -15.29 -11.96
CA ALA A 515 -7.34 -16.56 -12.30
C ALA A 515 -6.57 -17.15 -11.09
N ILE A 516 -5.85 -16.31 -10.34
CA ILE A 516 -5.18 -16.74 -9.11
C ILE A 516 -6.20 -17.21 -8.06
N SER A 517 -7.32 -16.50 -7.90
CA SER A 517 -8.39 -16.86 -6.97
C SER A 517 -9.00 -18.21 -7.35
N ASP A 518 -9.26 -18.46 -8.64
CA ASP A 518 -9.71 -19.77 -9.12
C ASP A 518 -8.69 -20.88 -8.81
N ALA A 519 -7.39 -20.62 -9.04
CA ALA A 519 -6.34 -21.60 -8.76
C ALA A 519 -6.27 -21.93 -7.26
N LYS A 520 -6.33 -20.92 -6.38
CA LYS A 520 -6.36 -21.10 -4.92
C LYS A 520 -7.62 -21.82 -4.44
N ALA A 521 -8.76 -21.59 -5.09
CA ALA A 521 -10.01 -22.32 -4.85
C ALA A 521 -10.02 -23.76 -5.43
N GLY A 522 -8.89 -24.25 -5.96
CA GLY A 522 -8.76 -25.59 -6.54
C GLY A 522 -9.34 -25.74 -7.95
N LYS A 523 -9.79 -24.65 -8.59
CA LYS A 523 -10.35 -24.64 -9.95
C LYS A 523 -9.27 -24.45 -11.00
N LEU A 524 -8.25 -25.30 -10.98
CA LEU A 524 -7.05 -25.16 -11.84
C LEU A 524 -7.40 -25.11 -13.34
N SER A 525 -8.38 -25.86 -13.82
CA SER A 525 -8.80 -25.80 -15.23
C SER A 525 -9.35 -24.43 -15.63
N SER A 526 -10.13 -23.78 -14.75
CA SER A 526 -10.65 -22.42 -14.97
C SER A 526 -9.53 -21.39 -14.96
N ALA A 527 -8.60 -21.53 -14.01
CA ALA A 527 -7.44 -20.66 -13.90
C ALA A 527 -6.53 -20.75 -15.14
N ILE A 528 -6.19 -21.97 -15.58
CA ILE A 528 -5.38 -22.24 -16.78
C ILE A 528 -6.06 -21.67 -18.03
N TYR A 529 -7.37 -21.88 -18.18
CA TYR A 529 -8.14 -21.32 -19.29
C TYR A 529 -8.06 -19.79 -19.29
N SER A 530 -8.29 -19.17 -18.12
CA SER A 530 -8.25 -17.72 -17.96
C SER A 530 -6.89 -17.12 -18.34
N VAL A 531 -5.76 -17.73 -17.96
CA VAL A 531 -4.45 -17.20 -18.35
C VAL A 531 -4.03 -17.57 -19.78
N SER A 532 -4.65 -18.58 -20.40
CA SER A 532 -4.30 -19.04 -21.76
C SER A 532 -5.03 -18.28 -22.85
N GLU A 533 -6.31 -17.96 -22.66
CA GLU A 533 -7.13 -17.29 -23.68
C GLU A 533 -6.83 -15.80 -23.80
N ASN A 534 -6.23 -15.23 -22.76
CA ASN A 534 -5.94 -13.81 -22.72
C ASN A 534 -4.59 -13.50 -23.35
N LYS A 535 -4.54 -12.38 -24.09
CA LYS A 535 -3.31 -11.83 -24.69
C LYS A 535 -2.84 -10.66 -23.83
N PRO A 536 -2.11 -10.92 -22.73
CA PRO A 536 -1.62 -9.84 -21.87
C PRO A 536 -0.62 -8.95 -22.63
N PRO A 537 -0.48 -7.67 -22.23
CA PRO A 537 0.60 -6.81 -22.73
C PRO A 537 1.99 -7.44 -22.51
N ALA A 538 2.95 -7.11 -23.36
CA ALA A 538 4.32 -7.64 -23.31
C ALA A 538 4.97 -7.50 -21.92
N ALA A 539 4.62 -6.43 -21.18
CA ALA A 539 5.09 -6.18 -19.83
C ALA A 539 4.86 -7.37 -18.86
N ILE A 540 3.72 -8.05 -18.95
CA ILE A 540 3.30 -9.08 -18.00
C ILE A 540 3.02 -10.45 -18.64
N LYS A 541 3.21 -10.58 -19.96
CA LYS A 541 3.09 -11.85 -20.68
C LYS A 541 3.84 -13.01 -20.01
N PRO A 542 5.08 -12.82 -19.50
CA PRO A 542 5.78 -13.90 -18.81
C PRO A 542 5.06 -14.44 -17.58
N ALA A 543 4.39 -13.58 -16.81
CA ALA A 543 3.67 -13.99 -15.60
C ALA A 543 2.50 -14.92 -15.92
N PHE A 544 1.79 -14.66 -17.02
CA PHE A 544 0.68 -15.50 -17.49
C PHE A 544 1.19 -16.86 -17.97
N GLN A 545 2.27 -16.87 -18.75
CA GLN A 545 2.91 -18.10 -19.23
C GLN A 545 3.42 -18.95 -18.06
N TYR A 546 4.11 -18.34 -17.09
CA TYR A 546 4.62 -19.02 -15.91
C TYR A 546 3.49 -19.72 -15.13
N PHE A 547 2.39 -19.01 -14.84
CA PHE A 547 1.27 -19.60 -14.11
C PHE A 547 0.53 -20.68 -14.90
N LYS A 548 0.37 -20.50 -16.20
CA LYS A 548 -0.21 -21.52 -17.08
C LYS A 548 0.53 -22.85 -16.95
N GLU A 549 1.85 -22.85 -17.10
CA GLU A 549 2.64 -24.08 -17.04
C GLU A 549 2.70 -24.63 -15.61
N ARG A 550 2.91 -23.77 -14.60
CA ARG A 550 2.89 -24.19 -13.20
C ARG A 550 1.57 -24.87 -12.80
N TRP A 551 0.44 -24.29 -13.15
CA TRP A 551 -0.86 -24.84 -12.76
C TRP A 551 -1.23 -26.10 -13.53
N LYS A 552 -0.75 -26.27 -14.79
CA LYS A 552 -0.84 -27.56 -15.49
C LYS A 552 -0.06 -28.64 -14.76
N ASP A 553 1.18 -28.36 -14.37
CA ASP A 553 2.02 -29.31 -13.63
C ASP A 553 1.34 -29.76 -12.33
N ILE A 554 0.78 -28.81 -11.57
CA ILE A 554 0.04 -29.12 -10.33
C ILE A 554 -1.16 -30.02 -10.63
N ARG A 555 -1.95 -29.68 -11.66
CA ARG A 555 -3.14 -30.43 -12.04
C ARG A 555 -2.80 -31.86 -12.51
N GLU A 556 -1.72 -32.03 -13.25
CA GLU A 556 -1.30 -33.33 -13.81
C GLU A 556 -0.67 -34.24 -12.76
N LYS A 557 0.02 -33.66 -11.77
CA LYS A 557 0.59 -34.40 -10.62
C LYS A 557 -0.43 -34.66 -9.52
N ALA A 558 -1.60 -34.02 -9.56
CA ALA A 558 -2.66 -34.30 -8.59
C ALA A 558 -3.14 -35.74 -8.74
N PRO A 559 -3.30 -36.49 -7.63
CA PRO A 559 -3.84 -37.85 -7.70
C PRO A 559 -5.23 -37.79 -8.34
N LYS A 560 -5.46 -38.60 -9.38
CA LYS A 560 -6.79 -38.77 -9.99
C LYS A 560 -7.72 -39.29 -8.90
N LYS A 561 -8.59 -38.42 -8.38
CA LYS A 561 -9.66 -38.79 -7.45
C LYS A 561 -10.81 -39.46 -8.18
#